data_AF-A0AA40XZK0-F1
#
_entry.id   AF-A0AA40XZK0-F1
#
_cell.length_a   1.000
_cell.length_b   1.000
_cell.length_c   1.000
_cell.angle_alpha   90.00
_cell.angle_beta   90.00
_cell.angle_gamma   90.00
#
_symmetry.space_group_name_H-M   'P 1'
#
loop_
_entity.id
_entity.type
_entity.pdbx_description
1 polymer ?
#
loop_
_entity_poly.entity_id
_entity_poly.type
_entity_poly.pdbx_seq_one_letter_code
_entity_poly.pdbx_strand_id
1 'polypeptide(L)'
;MHDDGLALGRAALRYRFDKAREAAGIAKGEFQFRDLRAKAGTDKADSAKDIREAQAQLGHSSVTTTEIYVRKKRGSKATPTR
;
A
#
# COMPACT_ATOMS: atom_id res chain seq x y z
N MET A 1 6.93 9.81 13.66
CA MET A 1 7.59 9.66 14.97
C MET A 1 6.64 10.19 16.04
N HIS A 2 6.83 9.80 17.32
CA HIS A 2 6.24 10.57 18.41
C HIS A 2 6.95 11.94 18.49
N ASP A 3 6.30 12.94 19.08
CA ASP A 3 6.82 14.30 19.19
C ASP A 3 8.04 14.39 20.13
N ASP A 4 8.32 13.33 20.89
CA ASP A 4 9.50 13.13 21.74
C ASP A 4 10.64 12.35 21.04
N GLY A 5 10.49 12.04 19.74
CA GLY A 5 11.48 11.30 18.96
C GLY A 5 11.42 9.77 19.14
N LEU A 6 10.50 9.23 19.95
CA LEU A 6 10.37 7.79 20.15
C LEU A 6 9.68 7.10 18.96
N ALA A 7 10.00 5.81 18.81
CA ALA A 7 9.37 4.94 17.85
C ALA A 7 7.87 4.81 18.14
N LEU A 8 7.05 4.92 17.09
CA LEU A 8 5.61 4.74 17.22
C LEU A 8 5.29 3.27 17.49
N GLY A 9 4.54 3.01 18.57
CA GLY A 9 3.98 1.70 18.82
C GLY A 9 2.96 1.30 17.75
N ARG A 10 2.69 -0.01 17.64
CA ARG A 10 1.70 -0.57 16.68
C ARG A 10 0.31 0.06 16.82
N ALA A 11 -0.15 0.31 18.05
CA ALA A 11 -1.43 0.94 18.32
C ALA A 11 -1.48 2.39 17.81
N ALA A 12 -0.41 3.16 18.02
CA ALA A 12 -0.32 4.53 17.54
C ALA A 12 -0.32 4.61 16.01
N LEU A 13 0.40 3.71 15.33
CA LEU A 13 0.36 3.61 13.86
C LEU A 13 -1.05 3.30 13.35
N ARG A 14 -1.74 2.34 13.97
CA ARG A 14 -3.11 1.99 13.63
C ARG A 14 -4.07 3.16 13.83
N TYR A 15 -3.98 3.84 14.97
CA TYR A 15 -4.80 5.01 15.28
C TYR A 15 -4.61 6.13 14.26
N ARG A 16 -3.36 6.49 13.93
CA ARG A 16 -3.05 7.52 12.93
C ARG A 16 -3.59 7.15 11.56
N PHE A 17 -3.49 5.89 11.15
CA PHE A 17 -4.09 5.42 9.90
C PHE A 17 -5.61 5.49 9.91
N ASP A 18 -6.26 5.01 10.97
CA ASP A 18 -7.73 4.99 11.04
C ASP A 18 -8.28 6.41 10.96
N LYS A 19 -7.61 7.39 11.59
CA LYS A 19 -7.91 8.83 11.43
C LYS A 19 -7.75 9.33 10.00
N ALA A 20 -6.65 8.98 9.32
CA ALA A 20 -6.42 9.38 7.93
C ALA A 20 -7.47 8.76 6.98
N ARG A 21 -7.82 7.49 7.19
CA ARG A 21 -8.87 6.77 6.44
C ARG A 21 -10.24 7.43 6.62
N GLU A 22 -10.60 7.76 7.84
CA GLU A 22 -11.85 8.47 8.17
C GLU A 22 -11.89 9.86 7.52
N ALA A 23 -10.80 10.62 7.59
CA ALA A 23 -10.70 11.92 6.93
C ALA A 23 -10.80 11.83 5.39
N ALA A 24 -10.36 10.71 4.80
CA ALA A 24 -10.52 10.44 3.38
C ALA A 24 -11.92 9.91 3.00
N GLY A 25 -12.84 9.74 3.97
CA GLY A 25 -14.20 9.24 3.72
C GLY A 25 -14.27 7.76 3.33
N ILE A 26 -13.23 6.97 3.60
CA ILE A 26 -13.15 5.57 3.18
C ILE A 26 -13.69 4.64 4.28
N ALA A 27 -14.66 3.80 3.95
CA ALA A 27 -15.23 2.85 4.91
C ALA A 27 -14.20 1.79 5.36
N LYS A 28 -14.33 1.29 6.59
CA LYS A 28 -13.30 0.42 7.20
C LYS A 28 -13.17 -0.92 6.49
N GLY A 29 -14.28 -1.42 5.96
CA GLY A 29 -14.30 -2.63 5.16
C GLY A 29 -13.67 -2.48 3.79
N GLU A 30 -13.52 -1.25 3.29
CA GLU A 30 -12.96 -0.98 1.96
C GLU A 30 -11.44 -0.82 1.96
N PHE A 31 -10.86 -0.29 3.04
CA PHE A 31 -9.42 -0.10 3.14
C PHE A 31 -8.92 -0.19 4.59
N GLN A 32 -8.00 -1.11 4.84
CA GLN A 32 -7.42 -1.37 6.16
C GLN A 32 -5.92 -1.07 6.16
N PHE A 33 -5.31 -0.91 7.34
CA PHE A 33 -3.90 -0.55 7.46
C PHE A 33 -2.95 -1.49 6.71
N ARG A 34 -3.25 -2.80 6.71
CA ARG A 34 -2.47 -3.82 5.98
C ARG A 34 -2.51 -3.64 4.46
N ASP A 35 -3.56 -3.00 3.94
CA ASP A 35 -3.76 -2.80 2.50
C ASP A 35 -2.83 -1.73 1.94
N LEU A 36 -2.19 -0.93 2.80
CA LEU A 36 -1.06 -0.06 2.42
C LEU A 36 0.07 -0.87 1.77
N ARG A 37 0.33 -2.11 2.23
CA ARG A 37 1.36 -2.96 1.67
C ARG A 37 1.03 -3.39 0.24
N ALA A 38 -0.23 -3.75 -0.02
CA ALA A 38 -0.71 -4.08 -1.36
C ALA A 38 -0.65 -2.86 -2.30
N LYS A 39 -1.11 -1.70 -1.80
CA LYS A 39 -1.07 -0.44 -2.54
C LYS A 39 0.36 -0.04 -2.92
N ALA A 40 1.30 -0.10 -1.98
CA ALA A 40 2.70 0.24 -2.21
C ALA A 40 3.36 -0.70 -3.22
N GLY A 41 3.10 -2.02 -3.13
CA GLY A 41 3.58 -3.00 -4.11
C GLY A 41 3.05 -2.71 -5.52
N THR A 42 1.77 -2.38 -5.63
CA THR A 42 1.14 -2.03 -6.91
C THR A 42 1.75 -0.76 -7.50
N ASP A 43 1.90 0.30 -6.70
CA ASP A 43 2.49 1.57 -7.16
C ASP A 43 3.93 1.40 -7.66
N LYS A 44 4.71 0.54 -6.99
CA LYS A 44 6.07 0.25 -7.41
C LYS A 44 6.11 -0.54 -8.71
N ALA A 45 5.30 -1.59 -8.82
CA ALA A 45 5.20 -2.36 -10.06
C ALA A 45 4.77 -1.47 -11.24
N ASP A 46 3.82 -0.57 -11.03
CA ASP A 46 3.33 0.35 -12.05
C ASP A 46 4.39 1.39 -12.46
N SER A 47 5.07 1.99 -11.49
CA SER A 47 6.08 3.03 -11.76
C SER A 47 7.35 2.46 -12.37
N ALA A 48 7.82 1.30 -11.92
CA ALA A 48 8.97 0.62 -12.48
C ALA A 48 8.65 -0.14 -13.78
N LYS A 49 7.37 -0.44 -14.02
CA LYS A 49 6.91 -1.41 -15.03
C LYS A 49 7.58 -2.78 -14.89
N ASP A 50 7.96 -3.15 -13.66
CA ASP A 50 8.60 -4.41 -13.31
C ASP A 50 8.10 -4.91 -11.95
N ILE A 51 7.58 -6.14 -11.92
CA ILE A 51 7.08 -6.79 -10.69
C ILE A 51 8.22 -7.22 -9.75
N ARG A 52 9.44 -7.42 -10.26
CA ARG A 52 10.60 -7.82 -9.44
C ARG A 52 11.03 -6.70 -8.50
N GLU A 53 10.89 -5.46 -8.95
CA GLU A 53 11.11 -4.28 -8.13
C GLU A 53 10.10 -4.20 -6.97
N ALA A 54 8.82 -4.52 -7.23
CA ALA A 54 7.83 -4.66 -6.17
C ALA A 54 8.13 -5.85 -5.24
N GLN A 55 8.63 -6.97 -5.77
CA GLN A 55 9.06 -8.12 -4.96
C GLN A 55 10.17 -7.73 -3.99
N ALA A 56 11.20 -7.03 -4.48
CA ALA A 56 12.32 -6.55 -3.66
C ALA A 56 11.84 -5.58 -2.56
N GLN A 57 10.99 -4.62 -2.91
CA GLN A 57 10.43 -3.67 -1.93
C GLN A 57 9.57 -4.36 -0.87
N LEU A 58 8.77 -5.35 -1.25
CA LEU A 58 7.96 -6.09 -0.31
C LEU A 58 8.78 -7.13 0.49
N GLY A 59 9.98 -7.49 0.03
CA GLY A 59 10.80 -8.52 0.66
C GLY A 59 10.20 -9.91 0.52
N HIS A 60 9.57 -10.21 -0.61
CA HIS A 60 9.02 -11.54 -0.88
C HIS A 60 10.07 -12.47 -1.50
N SER A 61 10.06 -13.73 -1.09
CA SER A 61 10.94 -14.77 -1.64
C SER A 61 10.57 -15.18 -3.07
N SER A 62 9.31 -14.99 -3.48
CA SER A 62 8.83 -15.35 -4.82
C SER A 62 7.97 -14.25 -5.44
N VAL A 63 8.05 -14.15 -6.78
CA VAL A 63 7.21 -13.25 -7.58
C VAL A 63 5.73 -13.58 -7.42
N THR A 64 5.36 -14.87 -7.33
CA THR A 64 3.98 -15.32 -7.14
C THR A 64 3.34 -14.73 -5.87
N THR A 65 4.11 -14.56 -4.79
CA THR A 65 3.60 -13.90 -3.58
C THR A 65 3.31 -12.43 -3.88
N THR A 66 4.18 -11.74 -4.61
CA THR A 66 4.01 -10.34 -5.01
C THR A 66 2.77 -10.14 -5.90
N GLU A 67 2.46 -11.09 -6.79
CA GLU A 67 1.28 -11.02 -7.65
C GLU A 67 -0.02 -10.91 -6.84
N ILE A 68 -0.11 -11.53 -5.65
CA ILE A 68 -1.29 -11.42 -4.77
C ILE A 68 -1.51 -9.96 -4.33
N TYR A 69 -0.43 -9.21 -4.12
CA TYR A 69 -0.47 -7.83 -3.66
C TYR A 69 -0.66 -6.81 -4.79
N VAL A 70 -0.34 -7.18 -6.04
CA VAL A 70 -0.42 -6.30 -7.22
C VAL A 70 -1.69 -6.53 -8.07
N ARG A 71 -2.34 -7.71 -7.97
CA ARG A 71 -3.48 -8.10 -8.85
C ARG A 71 -4.78 -7.29 -8.66
N LYS A 72 -5.02 -6.66 -7.51
CA LYS A 72 -6.31 -6.00 -7.22
C LYS A 72 -6.32 -4.54 -7.72
N LYS A 73 -6.42 -4.36 -9.03
CA LYS A 73 -6.64 -3.05 -9.66
C LYS A 73 -8.08 -2.57 -9.37
N ARG A 74 -8.24 -1.56 -8.50
CA ARG A 74 -9.44 -0.70 -8.48
C ARG A 74 -9.05 0.60 -9.21
N GLY A 75 -9.43 0.72 -10.48
CA GLY A 75 -9.08 1.86 -11.34
C GLY A 75 -7.73 1.70 -12.06
N SER A 76 -7.75 1.06 -13.23
CA SER A 76 -6.64 1.16 -14.18
C SER A 76 -6.39 2.63 -14.55
N LYS A 77 -5.17 3.13 -14.36
CA LYS A 77 -4.76 4.40 -15.01
C LYS A 77 -4.87 4.20 -16.52
N ALA A 78 -5.89 4.79 -17.15
CA ALA A 78 -5.97 4.89 -18.60
C ALA A 78 -4.88 5.86 -19.04
N THR A 79 -3.97 5.42 -19.90
CA THR A 79 -3.07 6.33 -20.61
C THR A 79 -3.90 7.20 -21.56
N PRO A 80 -3.60 8.51 -21.70
CA PRO A 80 -4.30 9.37 -22.65
C PRO A 80 -4.29 8.73 -24.03
N THR A 81 -5.47 8.54 -24.61
CA THR A 81 -5.58 8.18 -26.03
C THR A 81 -5.51 9.49 -26.81
N ARG A 82 -4.63 9.52 -27.81
CA ARG A 82 -4.33 10.69 -28.63
C ARG A 82 -5.55 11.20 -29.40
#